data_AF-A0A6I2QUE3-F1
#
_entry.id   AF-A0A6I2QUE3-F1
#
_cell.length_a   1.000
_cell.length_b   1.000
_cell.length_c   1.000
_cell.angle_alpha   90.00
_cell.angle_beta   90.00
_cell.angle_gamma   90.00
#
_symmetry.space_group_name_H-M   'P 1'
#
loop_
_entity.id
_entity.type
_entity.pdbx_description
1 polymer ?
#
loop_
_entity_poly.entity_id
_entity_poly.type
_entity_poly.pdbx_seq_one_letter_code
_entity_poly.pdbx_strand_id
1 'polypeptide(L)' 'VEYPELGMEAIWKIEVEDFPAFILVDDKGNDFFQQIQLTQCTRCVK' A
#
# COMPACT_ATOMS: atom_id res chain seq x y z
N VAL A 1 7.16 7.42 20.79
CA VAL A 1 5.93 8.07 20.28
C VAL A 1 6.32 9.48 19.93
N GLU A 2 6.11 9.89 18.69
CA GLU A 2 6.32 11.27 18.24
C GLU A 2 4.95 11.91 17.95
N TYR A 3 4.81 13.20 18.23
CA TYR A 3 3.55 13.97 18.13
C TYR A 3 2.38 13.39 18.95
N PRO A 4 2.52 13.27 20.29
CA PRO A 4 1.49 12.67 21.14
C PRO A 4 0.15 13.42 21.13
N GLU A 5 0.13 14.70 20.78
CA GLU A 5 -1.07 15.52 20.64
C GLU A 5 -2.01 15.06 19.51
N LEU A 6 -1.50 14.31 18.52
CA LEU A 6 -2.28 13.73 17.44
C LEU A 6 -3.07 12.47 17.87
N GLY A 7 -2.90 12.03 19.11
CA GLY A 7 -3.64 10.90 19.69
C GLY A 7 -3.44 9.62 18.88
N MET A 8 -4.51 9.13 18.24
CA MET A 8 -4.46 7.91 17.42
C MET A 8 -3.63 8.04 16.14
N GLU A 9 -3.39 9.27 15.67
CA GLU A 9 -2.62 9.56 14.46
C GLU A 9 -1.12 9.81 14.75
N ALA A 10 -0.70 9.72 16.02
CA ALA A 10 0.71 9.88 16.41
C ALA A 10 1.62 8.81 15.76
N ILE A 11 2.93 9.06 15.71
CA ILE A 11 3.89 8.09 15.18
C ILE A 11 4.26 7.08 16.26
N TRP A 12 4.01 5.81 15.97
CA TRP A 12 4.26 4.69 16.89
C TRP A 12 5.39 3.80 16.37
N LYS A 13 6.29 3.43 17.29
CA LYS A 13 7.24 2.34 17.05
C LYS A 13 6.60 1.06 17.58
N ILE A 14 6.37 0.10 16.69
CA ILE A 14 5.79 -1.21 17.02
C ILE A 14 6.76 -2.33 16.68
N GLU A 15 6.67 -3.42 17.43
CA GLU A 15 7.31 -4.69 17.12
C GLU A 15 6.21 -5.68 16.71
N VAL A 16 6.46 -6.45 15.67
CA VAL A 16 5.49 -7.39 15.07
C VAL A 16 6.13 -8.75 14.85
N GLU A 17 5.33 -9.80 14.91
CA GLU A 17 5.72 -11.19 14.63
C GLU A 17 4.75 -11.75 13.59
N ASP A 18 5.30 -12.37 12.53
CA ASP A 18 4.56 -13.03 11.43
C ASP A 18 3.41 -12.21 10.81
N PHE A 19 3.62 -10.90 10.65
CA PHE A 19 2.60 -10.00 10.09
C PHE A 19 2.47 -10.19 8.56
N PRO A 20 1.35 -10.70 8.05
CA PRO A 20 1.20 -10.95 6.62
C PRO A 20 1.05 -9.63 5.85
N ALA A 21 1.74 -9.54 4.71
CA ALA A 21 1.67 -8.39 3.81
C ALA A 21 1.80 -8.82 2.34
N PHE A 22 1.37 -7.95 1.42
CA PHE A 22 1.51 -8.12 -0.02
C PHE A 22 2.43 -7.05 -0.60
N ILE A 23 3.30 -7.43 -1.53
CA ILE A 23 4.09 -6.46 -2.31
C ILE A 23 3.18 -5.88 -3.38
N LEU A 24 2.87 -4.59 -3.26
CA LEU A 24 2.02 -3.88 -4.21
C LEU A 24 2.83 -3.13 -5.27
N VAL A 25 3.96 -2.54 -4.86
CA VAL A 25 4.91 -1.85 -5.73
C VAL A 25 6.32 -2.33 -5.40
N ASP A 26 7.13 -2.62 -6.41
CA ASP A 26 8.52 -3.01 -6.23
C ASP A 26 9.51 -1.93 -6.73
N ASP A 27 10.80 -2.17 -6.49
CA ASP A 27 11.91 -1.29 -6.87
C ASP A 27 12.29 -1.38 -8.37
N LYS A 28 11.61 -2.24 -9.14
CA LYS A 28 11.82 -2.44 -10.58
C LYS A 28 10.76 -1.74 -11.42
N GLY A 29 9.83 -1.03 -10.78
CA GLY A 29 8.74 -0.31 -11.43
C GLY A 29 7.49 -1.15 -11.68
N ASN A 30 7.35 -2.32 -11.05
CA ASN A 30 6.11 -3.09 -11.11
C ASN A 30 5.10 -2.53 -10.10
N ASP A 31 3.85 -2.40 -10.53
CA ASP A 31 2.71 -1.98 -9.71
C ASP A 31 1.53 -2.94 -9.94
N PHE A 32 1.09 -3.62 -8.87
CA PHE A 32 0.03 -4.61 -8.88
C PHE A 32 -1.32 -4.02 -9.36
N PHE A 33 -1.65 -2.79 -8.98
CA PHE A 33 -2.94 -2.20 -9.32
C PHE A 33 -2.99 -1.71 -10.77
N GLN A 34 -1.85 -1.30 -11.34
CA GLN A 34 -1.77 -0.97 -12.77
C GLN A 34 -2.08 -2.19 -13.64
N GLN A 35 -1.61 -3.37 -13.25
CA GLN A 35 -1.92 -4.60 -13.98
C GLN A 35 -3.43 -4.91 -13.98
N ILE A 36 -4.10 -4.74 -12.84
CA ILE A 36 -5.56 -4.94 -12.75
C ILE A 36 -6.29 -3.94 -13.66
N GLN A 37 -5.93 -2.67 -13.62
CA GLN A 37 -6.55 -1.65 -14.49
C GLN A 37 -6.35 -1.96 -15.97
N LEU A 38 -5.15 -2.42 -16.38
CA LEU A 38 -4.87 -2.82 -17.75
C LEU A 38 -5.65 -4.07 -18.19
N THR A 39 -5.96 -4.98 -17.25
CA THR A 39 -6.79 -6.17 -17.52
C THR A 39 -8.30 -5.89 -17.52
N GLN A 40 -8.75 -4.72 -17.05
CA GLN A 40 -10.15 -4.30 -17.16
C GLN A 40 -10.41 -3.72 -18.56
N CYS A 41 -10.86 -4.59 -19.46
CA CYS A 41 -11.48 -4.29 -20.76
C CYS A 41 -10.88 -3.11 -21.54
N THR A 42 -10.03 -3.42 -22.52
CA THR A 42 -9.49 -2.49 -23.55
C THR A 42 -10.56 -1.74 -24.37
N ARG A 43 -11.87 -1.99 -24.15
CA ARG A 43 -13.01 -1.30 -24.77
C ARG A 43 -13.80 -0.38 -23.84
N CYS A 44 -13.40 -0.22 -22.59
CA CYS A 44 -14.16 0.58 -21.61
C CYS A 44 -13.62 2.00 -21.38
N VAL A 45 -12.69 2.47 -22.20
CA VAL A 45 -12.33 3.90 -22.24
C VAL A 45 -13.41 4.64 -23.04
N LYS A 46 -14.17 5.51 -22.37
CA LYS A 46 -15.00 6.53 -23.02
C LYS A 46 -14.12 7.57 -23.72
#